data_AF-A0A929QJX7-F1
#
_entry.id   AF-A0A929QJX7-F1
#
_cell.length_a   1.000
_cell.length_b   1.000
_cell.length_c   1.000
_cell.angle_alpha   90.00
_cell.angle_beta   90.00
_cell.angle_gamma   90.00
#
_symmetry.space_group_name_H-M   'P 1'
#
loop_
_entity.id
_entity.type
_entity.pdbx_description
1 polymer ?
#
loop_
_entity_poly.entity_id
_entity_poly.type
_entity_poly.pdbx_seq_one_letter_code
_entity_poly.pdbx_strand_id
1 'polypeptide(L)'
;MAILFPQFSSHLVNIHSNIKNLKITFVKKFYYHPKMCGSSSIKKVLPAIVPNFKDAYANLNLIHNGGEAMNGCAKLNSKIKKEQDVIRKALWEYCKLDILAMVKVLEKLKIYSALSFII
;
A
#
# COMPACT_ATOMS: atom_id res chain seq x y z
N MET A 1 -16.03 -4.58 16.67
CA MET A 1 -16.45 -5.52 15.60
C MET A 1 -16.75 -6.90 16.12
N ALA A 2 -15.83 -7.59 16.80
CA ALA A 2 -16.06 -8.97 17.28
C ALA A 2 -17.28 -9.12 18.22
N ILE A 3 -17.56 -8.12 19.06
CA ILE A 3 -18.73 -8.09 19.96
C ILE A 3 -20.06 -8.02 19.17
N LEU A 4 -20.07 -7.37 17.99
CA LEU A 4 -21.27 -7.20 17.17
C LEU A 4 -21.60 -8.45 16.34
N PHE A 5 -20.62 -9.36 16.16
CA PHE A 5 -20.78 -10.60 15.42
C PHE A 5 -20.10 -11.76 16.19
N PRO A 6 -20.69 -12.21 17.32
CA PRO A 6 -20.09 -13.20 18.20
C PRO A 6 -19.68 -14.50 17.48
N GLN A 7 -20.44 -14.92 16.47
CA GLN A 7 -20.17 -16.11 15.66
C GLN A 7 -18.86 -16.03 14.86
N PHE A 8 -18.36 -14.82 14.57
CA PHE A 8 -17.09 -14.61 13.87
C PHE A 8 -15.98 -14.10 14.80
N SER A 9 -16.25 -13.98 16.10
CA SER A 9 -15.36 -13.31 17.05
C SER A 9 -13.95 -13.92 17.07
N SER A 10 -13.85 -15.25 17.21
CA SER A 10 -12.57 -15.96 17.21
C SER A 10 -11.76 -15.71 15.94
N HIS A 11 -12.41 -15.78 14.77
CA HIS A 11 -11.77 -15.55 13.49
C HIS A 11 -11.32 -14.10 13.30
N LEU A 12 -12.17 -13.13 13.66
CA LEU A 12 -11.84 -11.70 13.57
C LEU A 12 -10.69 -11.31 14.51
N VAL A 13 -10.68 -11.84 15.73
CA VAL A 13 -9.57 -11.64 16.68
C VAL A 13 -8.28 -12.25 16.14
N ASN A 14 -8.35 -13.44 15.53
CA ASN A 14 -7.18 -14.06 14.91
C ASN A 14 -6.64 -13.25 13.73
N ILE A 15 -7.49 -12.70 12.85
CA ILE A 15 -7.04 -11.80 11.78
C ILE A 15 -6.36 -10.58 12.40
N HIS A 16 -6.99 -9.96 13.41
CA HIS A 16 -6.47 -8.77 14.05
C HIS A 16 -5.07 -8.97 14.66
N SER A 17 -4.84 -10.06 15.39
CA SER A 17 -3.54 -10.34 16.03
C SER A 17 -2.41 -10.61 15.02
N ASN A 18 -2.77 -11.09 13.83
CA ASN A 18 -1.82 -11.43 12.76
C ASN A 18 -1.56 -10.27 11.78
N ILE A 19 -2.38 -9.21 11.78
CA ILE A 19 -2.11 -8.02 10.96
C ILE A 19 -0.91 -7.27 11.53
N LYS A 20 0.19 -7.23 10.77
CA LYS A 20 1.36 -6.41 11.06
C LYS A 20 1.31 -5.10 10.28
N ASN A 21 1.32 -3.98 11.00
CA ASN A 21 1.29 -2.66 10.39
C ASN A 21 2.69 -2.18 10.01
N LEU A 22 3.10 -2.42 8.76
CA LEU A 22 4.40 -1.99 8.24
C LEU A 22 4.62 -0.47 8.31
N LYS A 23 3.54 0.34 8.29
CA LYS A 23 3.62 1.80 8.31
C LYS A 23 4.28 2.34 9.59
N ILE A 24 4.18 1.61 10.71
CA ILE A 24 4.71 2.07 12.00
C ILE A 24 6.21 2.35 11.96
N THR A 25 6.97 1.56 11.18
CA THR A 25 8.41 1.70 10.98
C THR A 25 8.78 3.10 10.48
N PHE A 26 7.95 3.67 9.60
CA PHE A 26 8.20 4.99 9.01
C PHE A 26 7.59 6.13 9.84
N VAL A 27 6.40 5.91 10.43
CA VAL A 27 5.75 6.93 11.29
C VAL A 27 6.57 7.20 12.55
N LYS A 28 7.10 6.14 13.18
CA LYS A 28 7.95 6.25 14.38
C LYS A 28 9.42 6.53 14.04
N LYS A 29 9.76 6.67 12.75
CA LYS A 29 11.13 6.92 12.27
C LYS A 29 12.15 5.87 12.71
N PHE A 30 11.72 4.63 12.97
CA PHE A 30 12.66 3.50 13.16
C PHE A 30 13.49 3.25 11.90
N TYR A 31 12.93 3.61 10.74
CA TYR A 31 13.68 3.78 9.50
C TYR A 31 13.26 5.08 8.83
N TYR A 32 14.22 5.86 8.34
CA TYR A 32 13.97 7.09 7.59
C TYR A 32 14.99 7.26 6.47
N HIS A 33 14.54 7.76 5.33
CA HIS A 33 15.40 8.17 4.22
C HIS A 33 15.04 9.60 3.82
N PRO A 34 16.02 10.52 3.57
CA PRO A 34 15.74 11.92 3.25
C PRO A 34 14.73 12.14 2.10
N LYS A 35 14.80 11.30 1.05
CA LYS A 35 13.85 11.31 -0.08
C LYS A 35 12.39 11.03 0.28
N MET A 36 12.09 10.59 1.50
CA MET A 36 10.71 10.46 1.99
C MET A 36 10.07 11.82 2.30
N CYS A 37 10.89 12.86 2.51
CA CYS A 37 10.45 14.23 2.79
C CYS A 37 9.40 14.29 3.92
N GLY A 38 9.64 13.58 5.03
CA GLY A 38 8.73 13.50 6.17
C GLY A 38 7.46 12.65 5.96
N SER A 39 7.23 12.10 4.77
CA SER A 39 6.05 11.26 4.47
C SER A 39 6.26 9.80 4.85
N SER A 40 5.23 9.20 5.45
CA SER A 40 5.13 7.74 5.69
C SER A 40 4.21 7.03 4.69
N SER A 41 3.78 7.73 3.64
CA SER A 41 2.97 7.13 2.57
C SER A 41 3.82 6.15 1.77
N ILE A 42 3.27 4.96 1.46
CA ILE A 42 3.97 3.94 0.67
C ILE A 42 4.45 4.49 -0.69
N LYS A 43 3.75 5.47 -1.25
CA LYS A 43 4.10 6.14 -2.52
C LYS A 43 5.37 6.99 -2.45
N LYS A 44 5.72 7.48 -1.25
CA LYS A 44 6.97 8.21 -1.00
C LYS A 44 8.05 7.31 -0.42
N VAL A 45 7.65 6.31 0.37
CA VAL A 45 8.56 5.32 0.97
C VAL A 45 9.15 4.39 -0.09
N LEU A 46 8.32 3.82 -0.97
CA LEU A 46 8.76 2.87 -2.00
C LEU A 46 9.91 3.42 -2.86
N PRO A 47 9.80 4.60 -3.51
CA PRO A 47 10.88 5.10 -4.36
C PRO A 47 12.10 5.58 -3.56
N ALA A 48 11.95 5.89 -2.27
CA ALA A 48 13.08 6.23 -1.41
C ALA A 48 13.93 4.99 -1.06
N ILE A 49 13.30 3.83 -0.88
CA ILE A 49 13.96 2.57 -0.48
C ILE A 49 14.32 1.70 -1.70
N VAL A 50 13.52 1.76 -2.75
CA VAL A 50 13.63 0.96 -3.97
C VAL A 50 13.58 1.90 -5.19
N PRO A 51 14.70 2.57 -5.55
CA PRO A 51 14.72 3.65 -6.55
C PRO A 51 14.21 3.25 -7.94
N ASN A 52 14.27 1.96 -8.30
CA ASN A 52 13.75 1.44 -9.56
C ASN A 52 12.22 1.61 -9.70
N PHE A 53 11.51 1.87 -8.59
CA PHE A 53 10.07 2.13 -8.58
C PHE A 53 9.73 3.64 -8.54
N LYS A 54 10.69 4.54 -8.82
CA LYS A 54 10.49 6.00 -8.78
C LYS A 54 9.25 6.48 -9.54
N ASP A 55 9.00 5.91 -10.72
CA ASP A 55 7.91 6.32 -11.61
C ASP A 55 6.73 5.35 -11.57
N ALA A 56 6.74 4.34 -10.67
CA ALA A 56 5.77 3.23 -10.71
C ALA A 56 4.32 3.70 -10.57
N TYR A 57 4.04 4.65 -9.66
CA TYR A 57 2.71 5.23 -9.52
C TYR A 57 2.40 6.25 -10.61
N ALA A 58 3.40 6.98 -11.13
CA ALA A 58 3.22 7.99 -12.16
C ALA A 58 2.92 7.38 -13.54
N ASN A 59 3.39 6.15 -13.78
CA ASN A 59 3.16 5.40 -15.01
C ASN A 59 1.84 4.62 -15.02
N LEU A 60 1.04 4.70 -13.94
CA LEU A 60 -0.34 4.20 -13.98
C LEU A 60 -1.19 5.07 -14.92
N ASN A 61 -2.29 4.51 -15.42
CA ASN A 61 -3.09 5.20 -16.45
C ASN A 61 -4.02 6.28 -15.87
N LEU A 62 -4.94 5.88 -14.98
CA LEU A 62 -5.99 6.78 -14.47
C LEU A 62 -5.96 7.00 -12.96
N ILE A 63 -5.37 6.06 -12.21
CA ILE A 63 -5.46 6.02 -10.75
C ILE A 63 -4.05 5.87 -10.21
N HIS A 64 -3.57 6.94 -9.59
CA HIS A 64 -2.21 7.08 -9.09
C HIS A 64 -2.22 7.24 -7.57
N ASN A 65 -3.37 7.55 -6.97
CA ASN A 65 -3.50 7.71 -5.53
C ASN A 65 -4.85 7.26 -4.95
N GLY A 66 -4.95 7.27 -3.62
CA GLY A 66 -6.14 6.77 -2.91
C GLY A 66 -7.37 7.64 -3.12
N GLY A 67 -7.20 8.96 -3.26
CA GLY A 67 -8.31 9.87 -3.57
C GLY A 67 -8.88 9.61 -4.97
N GLU A 68 -8.01 9.42 -5.96
CA GLU A 68 -8.41 9.01 -7.31
C GLU A 68 -9.07 7.63 -7.32
N ALA A 69 -8.57 6.67 -6.53
CA ALA A 69 -9.18 5.35 -6.40
C ALA A 69 -10.60 5.44 -5.84
N MET A 70 -10.80 6.20 -4.77
CA MET A 70 -12.13 6.45 -4.18
C MET A 70 -13.06 7.12 -5.19
N ASN A 71 -12.60 8.17 -5.88
CA ASN A 71 -13.37 8.88 -6.89
C ASN A 71 -13.72 7.99 -8.09
N GLY A 72 -12.78 7.18 -8.57
CA GLY A 72 -12.99 6.23 -9.66
C GLY A 72 -14.04 5.19 -9.29
N CYS A 73 -13.93 4.62 -8.09
CA CYS A 73 -14.90 3.64 -7.58
C CYS A 73 -16.31 4.25 -7.47
N ALA A 74 -16.44 5.44 -6.87
CA ALA A 74 -17.74 6.11 -6.70
C ALA A 74 -18.43 6.43 -8.03
N LYS A 75 -17.67 6.71 -9.10
CA LYS A 75 -18.21 7.02 -10.43
C LYS A 75 -18.63 5.80 -11.24
N LEU A 76 -18.31 4.57 -10.84
CA LEU A 76 -18.59 3.37 -11.65
C LEU A 76 -20.05 3.26 -12.07
N ASN A 77 -20.99 3.53 -11.16
CA ASN A 77 -22.42 3.34 -11.40
C ASN A 77 -23.01 4.36 -12.41
N SER A 78 -22.36 5.51 -12.62
CA SER A 78 -22.82 6.53 -13.55
C SER A 78 -22.15 6.44 -14.94
N LYS A 79 -21.38 5.39 -15.19
CA LYS A 79 -20.54 5.24 -16.40
C LYS A 79 -21.04 4.12 -17.29
N ILE A 80 -20.86 4.27 -18.60
CA ILE A 80 -21.16 3.21 -19.57
C ILE A 80 -20.18 2.05 -19.40
N LYS A 81 -20.57 0.85 -19.85
CA LYS A 81 -19.77 -0.38 -19.68
C LYS A 81 -18.31 -0.22 -20.11
N LYS A 82 -18.06 0.38 -21.28
CA LYS A 82 -16.70 0.64 -21.78
C LYS A 82 -15.86 1.48 -20.81
N GLU A 83 -16.43 2.56 -20.26
CA GLU A 83 -15.76 3.42 -19.29
C GLU A 83 -15.55 2.72 -17.94
N GLN A 84 -16.55 1.95 -17.49
CA GLN A 84 -16.42 1.16 -16.27
C GLN A 84 -15.26 0.16 -16.37
N ASP A 85 -15.10 -0.51 -17.51
CA ASP A 85 -14.04 -1.51 -17.68
C ASP A 85 -12.65 -0.87 -17.66
N VAL A 86 -12.50 0.36 -18.20
CA VAL A 86 -11.26 1.14 -18.09
C VAL A 86 -10.98 1.52 -16.63
N ILE A 87 -11.99 1.99 -15.88
CA ILE A 87 -11.83 2.34 -14.45
C ILE A 87 -11.48 1.10 -13.62
N ARG A 88 -12.16 -0.03 -13.85
CA ARG A 88 -11.89 -1.30 -13.14
C ARG A 88 -10.47 -1.77 -13.40
N LYS A 89 -9.99 -1.70 -14.65
CA LYS A 89 -8.60 -2.05 -14.98
C LYS A 89 -7.61 -1.12 -14.26
N ALA A 90 -7.87 0.19 -14.22
CA ALA A 90 -7.01 1.13 -13.50
C ALA A 90 -7.00 0.87 -11.98
N LEU A 91 -8.15 0.58 -11.37
CA LEU A 91 -8.24 0.21 -9.96
C LEU A 91 -7.45 -1.07 -9.67
N TRP A 92 -7.54 -2.06 -10.56
CA TRP A 92 -6.82 -3.32 -10.43
C TRP A 92 -5.30 -3.13 -10.45
N GLU A 93 -4.77 -2.38 -11.42
CA GLU A 93 -3.33 -2.12 -11.50
C GLU A 93 -2.83 -1.29 -10.30
N TYR A 94 -3.62 -0.31 -9.84
CA TYR A 94 -3.31 0.46 -8.65
C TYR A 94 -3.25 -0.43 -7.39
N CYS A 95 -4.25 -1.28 -7.17
CA CYS A 95 -4.29 -2.22 -6.04
C CYS A 95 -3.14 -3.23 -6.07
N LYS A 96 -2.82 -3.76 -7.26
CA LYS A 96 -1.68 -4.65 -7.47
C LYS A 96 -0.37 -3.96 -7.11
N LEU A 97 -0.21 -2.69 -7.50
CA LEU A 97 0.99 -1.92 -7.16
C LEU A 97 1.10 -1.63 -5.66
N ASP A 98 0.00 -1.30 -4.97
CA ASP A 98 0.01 -1.09 -3.51
C ASP A 98 0.52 -2.34 -2.77
N ILE A 99 0.10 -3.55 -3.19
CA ILE A 99 0.60 -4.82 -2.61
C ILE A 99 2.08 -5.05 -2.96
N LEU A 100 2.45 -4.92 -4.23
CA LEU A 100 3.84 -5.10 -4.68
C LEU A 100 4.79 -4.13 -3.95
N ALA A 101 4.36 -2.89 -3.73
CA ALA A 101 5.12 -1.89 -3.01
C ALA A 101 5.41 -2.33 -1.57
N MET A 102 4.42 -2.88 -0.85
CA MET A 102 4.63 -3.41 0.50
C MET A 102 5.64 -4.57 0.52
N VAL A 103 5.54 -5.50 -0.44
CA VAL A 103 6.48 -6.63 -0.56
C VAL A 103 7.91 -6.14 -0.80
N LYS A 104 8.11 -5.25 -1.77
CA LYS A 104 9.44 -4.73 -2.13
C LYS A 104 10.08 -3.93 -1.00
N VAL A 105 9.27 -3.13 -0.28
CA VAL A 105 9.74 -2.42 0.91
C VAL A 105 10.14 -3.40 2.01
N LEU A 106 9.32 -4.42 2.28
CA LEU A 106 9.63 -5.42 3.29
C LEU A 106 10.89 -6.22 2.97
N GLU A 107 11.06 -6.65 1.71
CA GLU A 107 12.27 -7.33 1.22
C GLU A 107 13.51 -6.48 1.50
N LYS A 108 13.46 -5.18 1.19
CA LYS A 108 14.61 -4.29 1.38
C LYS A 108 14.91 -4.01 2.87
N LEU A 109 13.88 -3.86 3.70
CA LEU A 109 14.04 -3.71 5.15
C LEU A 109 14.66 -4.94 5.79
N LYS A 110 14.30 -6.15 5.36
CA LYS A 110 14.91 -7.40 5.84
C LYS A 110 16.42 -7.45 5.56
N ILE A 111 16.83 -7.01 4.37
CA ILE A 111 18.25 -6.92 4.00
C ILE A 111 18.99 -5.96 4.95
N TYR A 112 18.44 -4.77 5.19
CA TYR A 112 19.07 -3.81 6.11
C TYR A 112 19.13 -4.32 7.54
N SER A 113 18.05 -4.96 8.02
CA SER A 113 18.05 -5.56 9.35
C SER A 113 19.11 -6.65 9.49
N ALA A 114 19.30 -7.51 8.47
CA ALA A 114 20.32 -8.55 8.49
C ALA A 114 21.76 -7.96 8.48
N LEU A 115 21.99 -6.88 7.73
CA LEU A 115 23.26 -6.16 7.74
C LEU A 115 23.56 -5.50 9.10
N SER A 116 22.52 -5.08 9.83
CA SER A 116 22.65 -4.48 11.17
C SER A 116 23.07 -5.47 12.26
N PHE A 117 23.01 -6.78 11.98
CA PHE A 117 23.50 -7.84 12.89
C PHE A 117 24.92 -8.31 12.52
N ILE A 118 25.48 -7.85 11.40
CA ILE A 118 26.79 -8.28 10.88
C ILE A 118 27.85 -7.17 11.07
N ILE A 119 27.44 -5.93 11.37
CA ILE A 119 28.30 -4.81 11.78
C ILE A 119 28.06 -4.58 13.27
#